data_AF-A0A2S2QK28-F1
#
_entry.id   AF-A0A2S2QK28-F1
#
_cell.length_a   1.000
_cell.length_b   1.000
_cell.length_c   1.000
_cell.angle_alpha   90.00
_cell.angle_beta   90.00
_cell.angle_gamma   90.00
#
_symmetry.space_group_name_H-M   'P 1'
#
loop_
_entity.id
_entity.type
_entity.pdbx_description
1 polymer ?
#
loop_
_entity_poly.entity_id
_entity_poly.type
_entity_poly.pdbx_seq_one_letter_code
_entity_poly.pdbx_strand_id
1 'polypeptide(L)'
;MTQALSDDIKCLENVSYDVVKHKVHFEWVSGFENSIKRLAVDVFETIGVTDEKALTTVVKGLDLFQENLRTKMDELVKQIVSKPGLSESAKKFVVEWADACKYQIDLKYHMMGGGPDAQKVRWSFESAIKYIIICATHLADQDDDVEFKKELSDFVKDVMIQSLIDVLENLKSQLNTSKKSS
;
A
#
# COMPACT_ATOMS: atom_id res chain seq x y z
N MET A 1 -5.65 14.08 -20.67
CA MET A 1 -6.61 13.20 -19.97
C MET A 1 -5.87 12.56 -18.82
N THR A 2 -6.09 13.04 -17.60
CA THR A 2 -5.64 12.38 -16.37
C THR A 2 -6.46 11.11 -16.23
N GLN A 3 -5.87 9.97 -16.59
CA GLN A 3 -6.50 8.68 -16.36
C GLN A 3 -6.53 8.50 -14.84
N ALA A 4 -7.73 8.64 -14.26
CA ALA A 4 -7.96 8.28 -12.88
C ALA A 4 -7.58 6.81 -12.72
N LEU A 5 -6.91 6.49 -11.61
CA LEU A 5 -6.64 5.11 -11.23
C LEU A 5 -7.95 4.32 -11.23
N SER A 6 -7.93 3.16 -11.88
CA SER A 6 -9.06 2.24 -11.79
C SER A 6 -9.29 1.89 -10.33
N ASP A 7 -10.54 2.00 -9.87
CA ASP A 7 -10.95 1.45 -8.57
C ASP A 7 -11.10 -0.08 -8.62
N ASP A 8 -10.93 -0.69 -9.81
CA ASP A 8 -10.92 -2.13 -9.99
C ASP A 8 -9.60 -2.72 -9.48
N ILE A 9 -9.66 -3.37 -8.33
CA ILE A 9 -8.53 -4.08 -7.72
C ILE A 9 -8.69 -5.56 -8.06
N LYS A 10 -7.63 -6.15 -8.61
CA LYS A 10 -7.66 -7.52 -9.16
C LYS A 10 -8.06 -8.60 -8.15
N CYS A 11 -7.72 -8.46 -6.86
CA CYS A 11 -8.13 -9.40 -5.80
C CYS A 11 -9.62 -9.27 -5.42
N LEU A 12 -10.37 -8.36 -6.05
CA LEU A 12 -11.69 -7.86 -5.64
C LEU A 12 -12.62 -7.69 -6.83
N GLU A 13 -12.57 -8.59 -7.82
CA GLU A 13 -13.60 -8.60 -8.86
C GLU A 13 -14.99 -8.61 -8.21
N ASN A 14 -15.77 -7.55 -8.43
CA ASN A 14 -17.09 -7.28 -7.83
C ASN A 14 -17.12 -6.84 -6.35
N VAL A 15 -16.02 -6.42 -5.75
CA VAL A 15 -16.00 -5.85 -4.39
C VAL A 15 -15.62 -4.37 -4.42
N SER A 16 -16.60 -3.51 -4.11
CA SER A 16 -16.40 -2.05 -4.08
C SER A 16 -15.60 -1.61 -2.85
N TYR A 17 -14.56 -0.81 -3.08
CA TYR A 17 -13.77 -0.17 -2.03
C TYR A 17 -14.63 0.60 -1.02
N ASP A 18 -15.61 1.35 -1.51
CA ASP A 18 -16.48 2.18 -0.66
C ASP A 18 -17.33 1.35 0.29
N VAL A 19 -17.57 0.07 0.00
CA VAL A 19 -18.28 -0.84 0.89
C VAL A 19 -17.36 -1.40 1.97
N VAL A 20 -16.14 -1.77 1.59
CA VAL A 20 -15.24 -2.51 2.48
C VAL A 20 -14.60 -1.61 3.55
N LYS A 21 -14.32 -0.34 3.23
CA LYS A 21 -13.70 0.62 4.16
C LYS A 21 -14.55 0.97 5.39
N HIS A 22 -15.83 0.60 5.40
CA HIS A 22 -16.78 0.86 6.49
C HIS A 22 -17.08 -0.36 7.37
N LYS A 23 -16.39 -1.49 7.16
CA LYS A 23 -16.57 -2.70 7.98
C LYS A 23 -15.99 -2.49 9.38
N VAL A 24 -16.72 -2.94 10.41
CA VAL A 24 -16.41 -2.74 11.84
C VAL A 24 -15.01 -3.23 12.23
N HIS A 25 -14.53 -4.34 11.66
CA HIS A 25 -13.20 -4.87 11.95
C HIS A 25 -12.06 -3.97 11.42
N PHE A 26 -12.38 -2.93 10.67
CA PHE A 26 -11.44 -2.08 9.95
C PHE A 26 -11.76 -0.58 10.07
N GLU A 27 -12.47 -0.14 11.12
CA GLU A 27 -12.71 1.30 11.39
C GLU A 27 -11.42 2.15 11.41
N TRP A 28 -10.30 1.52 11.80
CA TRP A 28 -8.96 2.12 11.82
C TRP A 28 -8.42 2.49 10.43
N VAL A 29 -8.87 1.83 9.35
CA VAL A 29 -8.39 2.03 7.97
C VAL A 29 -8.48 3.48 7.54
N SER A 30 -9.61 4.11 7.82
CA SER A 30 -9.86 5.51 7.48
C SER A 30 -8.84 6.47 8.09
N GLY A 31 -8.37 6.18 9.31
CA GLY A 31 -7.36 6.99 10.01
C GLY A 31 -5.99 6.89 9.34
N PHE A 32 -5.59 5.68 8.93
CA PHE A 32 -4.33 5.48 8.20
C PHE A 32 -4.37 6.06 6.79
N GLU A 33 -5.48 5.88 6.07
CA GLU A 33 -5.67 6.48 4.74
C GLU A 33 -5.54 8.00 4.79
N ASN A 34 -6.18 8.65 5.75
CA ASN A 34 -6.06 10.09 5.95
C ASN A 34 -4.63 10.50 6.31
N SER A 35 -3.94 9.70 7.14
CA SER A 35 -2.55 9.98 7.54
C SER A 35 -1.59 9.90 6.35
N ILE A 36 -1.73 8.87 5.51
CA ILE A 36 -0.92 8.67 4.30
C ILE A 36 -1.23 9.75 3.26
N LYS A 37 -2.50 10.08 3.01
CA LYS A 37 -2.88 11.20 2.13
C LYS A 37 -2.26 12.51 2.59
N ARG A 38 -2.32 12.81 3.89
CA ARG A 38 -1.69 14.02 4.46
C ARG A 38 -0.18 14.02 4.29
N LEU A 39 0.49 12.89 4.57
CA LEU A 39 1.94 12.77 4.39
C LEU A 39 2.35 12.90 2.92
N ALA A 40 1.57 12.33 2.00
CA ALA A 40 1.77 12.51 0.57
C ALA A 40 1.60 13.99 0.17
N VAL A 41 0.55 14.67 0.64
CA VAL A 41 0.40 16.12 0.44
C VAL A 41 1.61 16.88 0.99
N ASP A 42 2.11 16.53 2.17
CA ASP A 42 3.30 17.17 2.74
C ASP A 42 4.54 16.99 1.85
N VAL A 43 4.79 15.78 1.35
CA VAL A 43 5.95 15.47 0.50
C VAL A 43 5.83 16.14 -0.88
N PHE A 44 4.67 16.05 -1.52
CA PHE A 44 4.50 16.42 -2.93
C PHE A 44 4.00 17.85 -3.14
N GLU A 45 3.28 18.44 -2.20
CA GLU A 45 2.71 19.80 -2.31
C GLU A 45 3.36 20.80 -1.35
N THR A 46 3.37 20.50 -0.04
CA THR A 46 3.82 21.45 0.99
C THR A 46 5.33 21.68 0.95
N ILE A 47 6.10 20.59 0.99
CA ILE A 47 7.54 20.63 0.76
C ILE A 47 7.78 20.73 -0.74
N GLY A 48 7.05 19.94 -1.52
CA GLY A 48 7.11 20.01 -2.97
C GLY A 48 8.29 19.24 -3.54
N VAL A 49 8.00 18.48 -4.59
CA VAL A 49 9.02 17.91 -5.47
C VAL A 49 9.33 18.96 -6.54
N THR A 50 10.30 19.82 -6.25
CA THR A 50 10.56 21.05 -7.04
C THR A 50 11.55 20.85 -8.18
N ASP A 51 12.30 19.76 -8.18
CA ASP A 51 13.33 19.47 -9.17
C ASP A 51 13.48 17.96 -9.42
N GLU A 52 14.31 17.62 -10.41
CA GLU A 52 14.58 16.24 -10.83
C GLU A 52 15.27 15.41 -9.73
N LYS A 53 16.10 16.03 -8.88
CA LYS A 53 16.80 15.34 -7.79
C LYS A 53 15.83 14.96 -6.68
N ALA A 54 14.93 15.86 -6.30
CA ALA A 54 13.83 15.60 -5.38
C ALA A 54 12.93 14.48 -5.93
N LEU A 55 12.58 14.53 -7.22
CA LEU A 55 11.76 13.51 -7.85
C LEU A 55 12.46 12.13 -7.81
N THR A 56 13.75 12.09 -8.14
CA THR A 56 14.56 10.87 -8.08
C THR A 56 14.60 10.28 -6.67
N THR A 57 14.75 11.11 -5.64
CA THR A 57 14.73 10.67 -4.24
C THR A 57 13.40 10.01 -3.88
N VAL A 58 12.28 10.63 -4.28
CA VAL A 58 10.94 10.11 -3.98
C VAL A 58 10.63 8.84 -4.76
N VAL A 59 11.05 8.74 -6.03
CA VAL A 59 10.96 7.50 -6.83
C VAL A 59 11.72 6.36 -6.16
N LYS A 60 12.97 6.59 -5.73
CA LYS A 60 13.76 5.57 -5.02
C LYS A 60 13.10 5.12 -3.72
N GLY A 61 12.50 6.05 -2.97
CA GLY A 61 11.74 5.73 -1.76
C GLY A 61 10.54 4.83 -2.06
N LEU A 62 9.79 5.14 -3.13
CA LEU A 62 8.67 4.32 -3.58
C LEU A 62 9.13 2.91 -4.03
N ASP A 63 10.18 2.82 -4.85
CA ASP A 63 10.71 1.54 -5.33
C ASP A 63 11.16 0.66 -4.15
N LEU A 64 11.88 1.22 -3.17
CA LEU A 64 12.30 0.51 -1.96
C LEU A 64 11.09 0.00 -1.16
N PHE A 65 10.07 0.84 -0.99
CA PHE A 65 8.82 0.43 -0.35
C PHE A 65 8.18 -0.76 -1.10
N GLN A 66 8.09 -0.69 -2.42
CA GLN A 66 7.47 -1.72 -3.24
C GLN A 66 8.24 -3.05 -3.19
N GLU A 67 9.57 -3.02 -3.20
CA GLU A 67 10.41 -4.21 -3.03
C GLU A 67 10.25 -4.84 -1.64
N ASN A 68 10.20 -4.01 -0.60
CA ASN A 68 9.95 -4.47 0.77
C ASN A 68 8.56 -5.08 0.91
N LEU A 69 7.53 -4.45 0.33
CA LEU A 69 6.16 -4.97 0.33
C LEU A 69 6.08 -6.33 -0.34
N ARG A 70 6.73 -6.51 -1.50
CA ARG A 70 6.80 -7.82 -2.18
C ARG A 70 7.37 -8.89 -1.26
N THR A 71 8.50 -8.60 -0.63
CA THR A 71 9.17 -9.54 0.30
C THR A 71 8.26 -9.90 1.47
N LYS A 72 7.58 -8.90 2.06
CA LYS A 72 6.66 -9.11 3.17
C LYS A 72 5.42 -9.93 2.79
N MET A 73 4.91 -9.76 1.58
CA MET A 73 3.81 -10.60 1.07
C MET A 73 4.26 -12.05 0.85
N ASP A 74 5.49 -12.28 0.36
CA ASP A 74 6.04 -13.64 0.23
C ASP A 74 6.23 -14.32 1.59
N GLU A 75 6.70 -13.58 2.60
CA GLU A 75 6.82 -14.06 3.98
C GLU A 75 5.45 -14.43 4.56
N LEU A 76 4.45 -13.55 4.40
CA LEU A 76 3.08 -13.76 4.87
C LEU A 76 2.45 -15.01 4.26
N VAL A 77 2.57 -15.18 2.93
CA VAL A 77 2.04 -16.37 2.24
C VAL A 77 2.66 -17.64 2.80
N LYS A 78 3.99 -17.68 2.97
CA LYS A 78 4.69 -18.85 3.53
C LYS A 78 4.19 -19.17 4.95
N GLN A 79 4.04 -18.17 5.80
CA GLN A 79 3.55 -18.32 7.17
C GLN A 79 2.13 -18.89 7.19
N ILE A 80 1.21 -18.31 6.43
CA ILE A 80 -0.21 -18.69 6.43
C ILE A 80 -0.43 -20.06 5.78
N VAL A 81 0.19 -20.32 4.62
CA VAL A 81 0.04 -21.62 3.94
C VAL A 81 0.56 -22.78 4.80
N SER A 82 1.62 -22.53 5.58
CA SER A 82 2.21 -23.54 6.46
C SER A 82 1.51 -23.66 7.82
N LYS A 83 0.57 -22.79 8.16
CA LYS A 83 -0.10 -22.77 9.46
C LYS A 83 -1.12 -23.91 9.56
N PRO A 84 -0.99 -24.83 10.52
CA PRO A 84 -1.98 -25.89 10.73
C PRO A 84 -3.29 -25.29 11.27
N GLY A 85 -4.42 -25.89 10.90
CA GLY A 85 -5.74 -25.49 11.40
C GLY A 85 -6.43 -24.36 10.63
N LEU A 86 -5.73 -23.66 9.72
CA LEU A 86 -6.37 -22.69 8.83
C LEU A 86 -7.13 -23.36 7.68
N SER A 87 -8.24 -22.75 7.28
CA SER A 87 -9.03 -23.21 6.14
C SER A 87 -8.25 -23.08 4.82
N GLU A 88 -8.54 -23.99 3.87
CA GLU A 88 -7.96 -23.89 2.52
C GLU A 88 -8.42 -22.61 1.78
N SER A 89 -9.59 -22.07 2.15
CA SER A 89 -10.08 -20.79 1.65
C SER A 89 -9.16 -19.64 2.05
N ALA A 90 -8.82 -19.54 3.35
CA ALA A 90 -7.91 -18.51 3.85
C ALA A 90 -6.52 -18.61 3.22
N LYS A 91 -5.99 -19.83 3.06
CA LYS A 91 -4.70 -20.07 2.40
C LYS A 91 -4.70 -19.66 0.93
N LYS A 92 -5.75 -20.01 0.18
CA LYS A 92 -5.89 -19.61 -1.22
C LYS A 92 -5.98 -18.09 -1.34
N PHE A 93 -6.76 -17.46 -0.47
CA PHE A 93 -6.97 -16.03 -0.52
C PHE A 93 -5.69 -15.23 -0.25
N VAL A 94 -4.88 -15.59 0.76
CA VAL A 94 -3.62 -14.86 1.02
C VAL A 94 -2.69 -14.88 -0.20
N VAL A 95 -2.68 -15.99 -0.96
CA VAL A 95 -1.90 -16.10 -2.19
C VAL A 95 -2.44 -15.15 -3.25
N GLU A 96 -3.75 -15.13 -3.48
CA GLU A 96 -4.40 -14.23 -4.46
C GLU A 96 -4.18 -12.75 -4.10
N TRP A 97 -4.23 -12.40 -2.82
CA TRP A 97 -3.91 -11.06 -2.35
C TRP A 97 -2.44 -10.71 -2.58
N ALA A 98 -1.49 -11.58 -2.18
CA ALA A 98 -0.07 -11.36 -2.42
C ALA A 98 0.22 -11.14 -3.90
N ASP A 99 -0.41 -11.92 -4.77
CA ASP A 99 -0.28 -11.78 -6.21
C ASP A 99 -0.89 -10.47 -6.74
N ALA A 100 -2.01 -10.01 -6.18
CA ALA A 100 -2.58 -8.71 -6.52
C ALA A 100 -1.68 -7.53 -6.08
N CYS A 101 -1.10 -7.58 -4.88
CA CYS A 101 -0.11 -6.58 -4.43
C CYS A 101 1.13 -6.57 -5.33
N LYS A 102 1.67 -7.75 -5.66
CA LYS A 102 2.81 -7.88 -6.59
C LYS A 102 2.48 -7.36 -7.98
N TYR A 103 1.29 -7.67 -8.49
CA TYR A 103 0.82 -7.16 -9.76
C TYR A 103 0.79 -5.62 -9.78
N GLN A 104 0.27 -4.99 -8.71
CA GLN A 104 0.29 -3.52 -8.59
C GLN A 104 1.71 -2.96 -8.62
N ILE A 105 2.65 -3.63 -7.95
CA ILE A 105 4.07 -3.24 -7.97
C ILE A 105 4.62 -3.37 -9.40
N ASP A 106 4.34 -4.47 -10.08
CA ASP A 106 4.84 -4.78 -11.42
C ASP A 106 4.31 -3.83 -12.50
N LEU A 107 3.12 -3.24 -12.30
CA LEU A 107 2.59 -2.22 -13.20
C LEU A 107 3.49 -0.99 -13.29
N LYS A 108 4.30 -0.72 -12.24
CA LYS A 108 5.18 0.46 -12.14
C LYS A 108 4.53 1.71 -12.71
N TYR A 109 3.31 2.02 -12.24
CA TYR A 109 2.48 3.09 -12.79
C TYR A 109 3.21 4.43 -12.89
N HIS A 110 4.08 4.70 -11.89
CA HIS A 110 4.92 5.88 -11.89
C HIS A 110 5.87 5.98 -13.09
N MET A 111 6.19 4.91 -13.82
CA MET A 111 7.09 4.93 -14.99
C MET A 111 6.35 5.03 -16.34
N MET A 112 5.01 4.93 -16.36
CA MET A 112 4.25 4.84 -17.61
C MET A 112 4.27 6.16 -18.40
N GLY A 113 4.36 6.07 -19.73
CA GLY A 113 4.16 7.21 -20.63
C GLY A 113 5.19 8.33 -20.48
N GLY A 114 6.47 8.02 -20.64
CA GLY A 114 7.56 9.02 -20.65
C GLY A 114 8.34 9.13 -19.33
N GLY A 115 8.12 8.23 -18.38
CA GLY A 115 8.84 8.20 -17.09
C GLY A 115 8.07 8.87 -15.95
N PRO A 116 8.73 9.01 -14.78
CA PRO A 116 8.11 9.50 -13.57
C PRO A 116 7.88 11.00 -13.58
N ASP A 117 6.75 11.38 -12.99
CA ASP A 117 6.47 12.74 -12.57
C ASP A 117 5.87 12.71 -11.16
N ALA A 118 5.87 13.86 -10.49
CA ALA A 118 5.42 13.97 -9.10
C ALA A 118 3.98 13.47 -8.89
N GLN A 119 3.09 13.68 -9.86
CA GLN A 119 1.70 13.26 -9.78
C GLN A 119 1.58 11.73 -9.85
N LYS A 120 2.24 11.08 -10.81
CA LYS A 120 2.21 9.62 -10.95
C LYS A 120 2.85 8.90 -9.76
N VAL A 121 3.93 9.46 -9.20
CA VAL A 121 4.59 8.89 -8.02
C VAL A 121 3.71 9.02 -6.78
N ARG A 122 3.08 10.19 -6.56
CA ARG A 122 2.09 10.39 -5.49
C ARG A 122 0.94 9.39 -5.60
N TRP A 123 0.36 9.28 -6.80
CA TRP A 123 -0.72 8.34 -7.07
C TRP A 123 -0.34 6.89 -6.80
N SER A 124 0.92 6.53 -7.02
CA SER A 124 1.41 5.18 -6.71
C SER A 124 1.42 4.90 -5.20
N PHE A 125 1.82 5.88 -4.37
CA PHE A 125 1.70 5.76 -2.90
C PHE A 125 0.24 5.63 -2.46
N GLU A 126 -0.65 6.47 -2.99
CA GLU A 126 -2.09 6.45 -2.69
C GLU A 126 -2.80 5.19 -3.22
N SER A 127 -2.23 4.50 -4.20
CA SER A 127 -2.78 3.25 -4.73
C SER A 127 -2.32 2.03 -3.94
N ALA A 128 -1.06 2.03 -3.49
CA ALA A 128 -0.52 0.93 -2.71
C ALA A 128 -1.34 0.68 -1.44
N ILE A 129 -1.78 1.75 -0.76
CA ILE A 129 -2.62 1.63 0.43
C ILE A 129 -3.96 0.96 0.11
N LYS A 130 -4.60 1.29 -1.02
CA LYS A 130 -5.87 0.66 -1.44
C LYS A 130 -5.67 -0.85 -1.60
N TYR A 131 -4.62 -1.27 -2.30
CA TYR A 131 -4.32 -2.70 -2.49
C TYR A 131 -4.01 -3.43 -1.19
N ILE A 132 -3.23 -2.81 -0.29
CA ILE A 132 -2.88 -3.39 1.01
C ILE A 132 -4.13 -3.58 1.89
N ILE A 133 -4.97 -2.55 1.98
CA ILE A 133 -6.08 -2.51 2.91
C ILE A 133 -7.27 -3.34 2.44
N ILE A 134 -7.62 -3.25 1.16
CA ILE A 134 -8.91 -3.78 0.68
C ILE A 134 -8.85 -5.29 0.45
N CYS A 135 -7.70 -5.82 0.04
CA CYS A 135 -7.56 -7.27 0.00
C CYS A 135 -7.46 -7.85 1.42
N ALA A 136 -6.80 -7.18 2.38
CA ALA A 136 -6.72 -7.65 3.77
C ALA A 136 -8.09 -7.75 4.47
N THR A 137 -8.93 -6.73 4.26
CA THR A 137 -10.32 -6.68 4.73
C THR A 137 -11.15 -7.81 4.13
N HIS A 138 -10.98 -8.09 2.84
CA HIS A 138 -11.68 -9.21 2.21
C HIS A 138 -11.19 -10.56 2.73
N LEU A 139 -9.88 -10.75 2.97
CA LEU A 139 -9.31 -11.98 3.56
C LEU A 139 -9.92 -12.27 4.94
N ALA A 140 -10.03 -11.24 5.79
CA ALA A 140 -10.57 -11.39 7.14
C ALA A 140 -12.06 -11.81 7.15
N ASP A 141 -12.78 -11.62 6.06
CA ASP A 141 -14.19 -12.03 5.93
C ASP A 141 -14.37 -13.42 5.30
N GLN A 142 -13.29 -14.05 4.80
CA GLN A 142 -13.35 -15.39 4.20
C GLN A 142 -13.18 -16.53 5.21
N ASP A 143 -12.90 -16.21 6.47
CA ASP A 143 -12.73 -17.17 7.57
C ASP A 143 -13.49 -16.66 8.80
N ASP A 144 -13.84 -17.53 9.75
CA ASP A 144 -14.51 -17.15 11.01
C ASP A 144 -13.53 -17.13 12.21
N ASP A 145 -12.27 -17.54 12.00
CA ASP A 145 -11.22 -17.52 13.01
C ASP A 145 -10.86 -16.09 13.42
N VAL A 146 -11.36 -15.68 14.58
CA VAL A 146 -11.15 -14.35 15.18
C VAL A 146 -9.67 -14.08 15.47
N GLU A 147 -8.91 -15.10 15.87
CA GLU A 147 -7.49 -14.96 16.20
C GLU A 147 -6.69 -14.73 14.91
N PHE A 148 -6.99 -15.48 13.86
CA PHE A 148 -6.40 -15.26 12.53
C PHE A 148 -6.72 -13.88 11.97
N LYS A 149 -7.99 -13.43 12.06
CA LYS A 149 -8.38 -12.08 11.64
C LYS A 149 -7.60 -11.00 12.36
N LYS A 150 -7.36 -11.19 13.66
CA LYS A 150 -6.56 -10.27 14.47
C LYS A 150 -5.09 -10.28 14.05
N GLU A 151 -4.47 -11.45 13.92
CA GLU A 151 -3.07 -11.59 13.48
C GLU A 151 -2.85 -10.91 12.12
N LEU A 152 -3.77 -11.14 11.19
CA LEU A 152 -3.76 -10.50 9.88
C LEU A 152 -3.93 -8.98 9.96
N SER A 153 -4.91 -8.51 10.74
CA SER A 153 -5.15 -7.08 10.96
C SER A 153 -3.91 -6.39 11.55
N ASP A 154 -3.29 -7.00 12.56
CA ASP A 154 -2.08 -6.48 13.21
C ASP A 154 -0.91 -6.46 12.23
N PHE A 155 -0.72 -7.50 11.41
CA PHE A 155 0.31 -7.51 10.36
C PHE A 155 0.11 -6.38 9.33
N VAL A 156 -1.13 -6.20 8.86
CA VAL A 156 -1.45 -5.13 7.88
C VAL A 156 -1.14 -3.76 8.46
N LYS A 157 -1.58 -3.52 9.69
CA LYS A 157 -1.43 -2.25 10.38
C LYS A 157 0.04 -1.96 10.72
N ASP A 158 0.66 -2.87 11.46
CA ASP A 158 1.94 -2.61 12.13
C ASP A 158 3.13 -2.88 11.22
N VAL A 159 2.96 -3.67 10.14
CA VAL A 159 4.04 -3.98 9.21
C VAL A 159 3.87 -3.26 7.88
N MET A 160 2.74 -3.44 7.19
CA MET A 160 2.59 -2.92 5.82
C MET A 160 2.26 -1.43 5.78
N ILE A 161 1.27 -1.00 6.55
CA ILE A 161 0.86 0.40 6.58
C ILE A 161 1.92 1.25 7.28
N GLN A 162 2.50 0.77 8.39
CA GLN A 162 3.57 1.51 9.06
C GLN A 162 4.80 1.67 8.17
N SER A 163 5.20 0.65 7.41
CA SER A 163 6.31 0.75 6.43
C SER A 163 6.08 1.85 5.39
N LEU A 164 4.84 1.99 4.91
CA LEU A 164 4.45 3.05 3.98
C LEU A 164 4.56 4.45 4.63
N ILE A 165 4.12 4.58 5.88
CA ILE A 165 4.22 5.82 6.65
C ILE A 165 5.70 6.18 6.87
N ASP A 166 6.51 5.24 7.33
CA ASP A 166 7.93 5.46 7.62
C ASP A 166 8.69 5.95 6.38
N VAL A 167 8.38 5.39 5.21
CA VAL A 167 8.96 5.83 3.93
C VAL A 167 8.57 7.27 3.62
N LEU A 168 7.30 7.64 3.76
CA LEU A 168 6.84 9.01 3.52
C LEU A 168 7.44 10.00 4.53
N GLU A 169 7.56 9.64 5.80
CA GLU A 169 8.19 10.47 6.83
C GLU A 169 9.69 10.66 6.58
N ASN A 170 10.38 9.60 6.18
CA ASN A 170 11.79 9.67 5.81
C ASN A 170 12.00 10.57 4.59
N LEU A 171 11.18 10.42 3.55
CA LEU A 171 11.21 11.29 2.37
C LEU A 171 10.96 12.75 2.73
N LYS A 172 9.94 13.02 3.58
CA LYS A 172 9.65 14.34 4.12
C LYS A 172 10.88 14.96 4.81
N SER A 173 11.59 14.17 5.63
CA SER A 173 12.81 14.61 6.31
C SER A 173 13.97 14.92 5.35
N GLN A 174 14.21 14.03 4.38
CA GLN A 174 15.28 14.18 3.38
C GLN A 174 15.07 15.42 2.50
N LEU A 175 13.83 15.65 2.04
CA LEU A 175 13.50 16.81 1.22
C LEU A 175 13.63 18.12 2.01
N ASN A 176 13.18 18.15 3.26
CA ASN A 176 13.36 19.32 4.14
C ASN A 176 14.83 19.66 4.39
N THR A 177 15.67 18.65 4.60
CA THR A 177 17.12 18.84 4.80
C THR A 177 17.77 19.39 3.53
N SER A 178 17.40 18.85 2.37
CA SER A 178 17.90 19.30 1.08
C SER A 178 17.52 20.76 0.79
N LYS A 179 16.28 21.17 1.08
CA LYS A 179 15.84 22.57 0.96
C LYS A 179 16.60 23.54 1.86
N LYS A 180 16.93 23.14 3.10
CA LYS A 180 17.68 24.00 4.03
C LYS A 180 19.15 24.14 3.68
N SER A 181 19.67 23.25 2.85
CA SER A 181 21.08 23.19 2.46
C SER A 181 21.33 23.80 1.07
N SER A 182 20.28 24.28 0.41
CA SER A 182 20.29 24.96 -0.90
C SER A 182 20.06 26.46 -0.69
#